data_AF-B6JAL9-F1
#
_entry.id   AF-B6JAL9-F1
#
_cell.length_a   1.000
_cell.length_b   1.000
_cell.length_c   1.000
_cell.angle_alpha   90.00
_cell.angle_beta   90.00
_cell.angle_gamma   90.00
#
_symmetry.space_group_name_H-M   'P 1'
#
loop_
_entity.id
_entity.type
_entity.pdbx_description
1 polymer ?
#
loop_
_entity_poly.entity_id
_entity_poly.type
_entity_poly.pdbx_seq_one_letter_code
_entity_poly.pdbx_strand_id
1 'polypeptide(L)' 'MSEPAPSLETKPAIPPGPERLPEILLASIIALAEAGEVEQACRLAGQAYVALRISDPAAARRFDVFLHRSTRKLAW' A
#
# COMPACT_ATOMS: atom_id res chain seq x y z
N MET A 1 3.36 49.22 12.19
CA MET A 1 4.18 48.00 12.02
C MET A 1 3.20 46.84 11.86
N SER A 2 2.84 46.50 10.62
CA SER A 2 1.96 45.36 10.34
C SER A 2 2.82 44.13 10.08
N GLU A 3 2.74 43.14 10.96
CA GLU A 3 3.20 41.78 10.71
C GLU A 3 2.38 41.18 9.55
N PRO A 4 3.01 40.57 8.53
CA PRO A 4 2.28 39.77 7.56
C PRO A 4 1.98 38.39 8.16
N ALA A 5 0.74 37.95 8.02
CA ALA A 5 0.26 36.63 8.41
C ALA A 5 1.08 35.51 7.74
N PRO A 6 1.32 34.37 8.43
CA PRO A 6 2.03 33.25 7.84
C PRO A 6 1.23 32.70 6.66
N SER A 7 1.83 32.73 5.48
CA SER A 7 1.35 32.02 4.30
C SER A 7 1.23 30.54 4.65
N LEU A 8 0.01 30.09 4.90
CA LEU A 8 -0.34 28.68 4.98
C LEU A 8 -0.11 28.10 3.59
N GLU A 9 1.11 27.64 3.35
CA GLU A 9 1.45 26.77 2.25
C GLU A 9 0.58 25.53 2.38
N THR A 10 -0.59 25.60 1.76
CA THR A 10 -1.49 24.49 1.63
C THR A 10 -0.78 23.56 0.67
N LYS A 11 0.00 22.63 1.26
CA LYS A 11 0.63 21.51 0.55
C LYS A 11 -0.41 21.01 -0.44
N PRO A 12 -0.13 20.99 -1.76
CA PRO A 12 -1.14 20.61 -2.72
C PRO A 12 -1.64 19.24 -2.30
N ALA A 13 -2.92 19.18 -1.93
CA ALA A 13 -3.62 17.92 -1.75
C ALA A 13 -3.74 17.37 -3.17
N ILE A 14 -2.66 16.74 -3.65
CA ILE A 14 -2.65 16.01 -4.91
C ILE A 14 -3.86 15.08 -4.79
N PRO A 15 -4.92 15.24 -5.61
CA PRO A 15 -6.03 14.31 -5.57
C PRO A 15 -5.44 12.90 -5.75
N PRO A 16 -5.90 11.89 -4.99
CA PRO A 16 -5.31 10.56 -5.08
C PRO A 16 -5.42 10.08 -6.52
N GLY A 17 -4.30 10.17 -7.25
CA GLY A 17 -4.19 9.59 -8.57
C GLY A 17 -4.31 8.07 -8.47
N PRO A 18 -4.60 7.39 -9.58
CA PRO A 18 -4.67 5.92 -9.62
C PRO A 18 -3.41 5.25 -9.05
N GLU A 19 -2.26 5.93 -9.06
CA GLU A 19 -1.02 5.50 -8.41
C GLU A 19 -1.06 5.32 -6.89
N ARG A 20 -2.04 5.85 -6.15
CA ARG A 20 -2.21 5.56 -4.71
C ARG A 20 -3.05 4.32 -4.42
N LEU A 21 -3.80 3.81 -5.40
CA LEU A 21 -4.62 2.62 -5.20
C LEU A 21 -3.82 1.39 -4.73
N PRO A 22 -2.61 1.12 -5.26
CA PRO A 22 -1.79 0.01 -4.76
C PRO A 22 -1.39 0.18 -3.29
N GLU A 23 -1.15 1.41 -2.84
CA GLU A 23 -0.77 1.69 -1.44
C GLU A 23 -1.95 1.45 -0.49
N ILE A 24 -3.14 1.90 -0.86
CA ILE A 24 -4.37 1.68 -0.09
C ILE A 24 -4.70 0.19 -0.05
N LEU A 25 -4.61 -0.50 -1.19
CA LEU A 25 -4.84 -1.94 -1.26
C LEU A 25 -3.86 -2.71 -0.37
N LEU A 26 -2.58 -2.34 -0.39
CA LEU A 26 -1.57 -2.95 0.45
C LEU A 26 -1.84 -2.72 1.94
N ALA A 27 -2.24 -1.50 2.33
CA ALA A 27 -2.60 -1.19 3.72
C ALA A 27 -3.79 -2.04 4.19
N SER A 28 -4.81 -2.20 3.34
CA SER A 28 -5.97 -3.06 3.63
C SER A 28 -5.58 -4.54 3.78
N ILE A 29 -4.68 -5.04 2.92
CA ILE A 29 -4.17 -6.42 3.01
C ILE A 29 -3.38 -6.64 4.30
N ILE A 30 -2.58 -5.67 4.72
CA ILE A 30 -1.83 -5.73 5.98
C ILE A 30 -2.80 -5.77 7.17
N ALA A 31 -3.79 -4.88 7.20
CA ALA A 31 -4.80 -4.87 8.26
C ALA A 31 -5.57 -6.19 8.36
N LEU A 32 -5.87 -6.81 7.20
CA LEU A 32 -6.52 -8.12 7.15
C LEU A 32 -5.63 -9.21 7.77
N ALA A 33 -4.34 -9.23 7.44
CA ALA A 33 -3.39 -10.16 8.06
C ALA A 33 -3.26 -9.93 9.58
N GLU A 34 -3.27 -8.67 10.03
CA GLU A 34 -3.25 -8.31 11.45
C GLU A 34 -4.53 -8.72 12.19
N ALA A 35 -5.67 -8.76 11.49
CA ALA A 35 -6.93 -9.28 12.03
C ALA A 35 -6.99 -10.82 12.12
N GLY A 36 -5.93 -11.53 11.71
CA GLY A 36 -5.86 -12.99 11.73
C GLY A 36 -6.26 -13.66 10.40
N GLU A 37 -6.74 -12.88 9.43
CA GLU A 37 -7.19 -13.34 8.10
C GLU A 37 -6.01 -13.47 7.12
N VAL A 38 -4.93 -14.13 7.57
CA VAL A 38 -3.63 -14.18 6.85
C VAL A 38 -3.73 -14.89 5.51
N GLU A 39 -4.51 -15.97 5.40
CA GLU A 39 -4.71 -16.69 4.13
C GLU A 39 -5.38 -15.82 3.07
N GLN A 40 -6.43 -15.09 3.47
CA GLN A 40 -7.15 -14.17 2.59
C GLN A 40 -6.25 -13.00 2.16
N ALA A 41 -5.46 -12.45 3.09
CA ALA A 41 -4.47 -11.41 2.80
C ALA A 41 -3.41 -11.88 1.79
N CYS A 42 -2.87 -13.09 1.96
CA CYS A 42 -1.91 -13.68 1.01
C CYS A 42 -2.53 -13.89 -0.37
N ARG A 43 -3.78 -14.38 -0.45
CA ARG A 43 -4.48 -14.55 -1.73
C ARG A 43 -4.64 -13.21 -2.46
N LEU A 44 -5.09 -12.17 -1.77
CA LEU A 44 -5.26 -10.83 -2.34
C LEU A 44 -3.93 -10.22 -2.79
N ALA A 45 -2.86 -10.40 -1.99
CA ALA A 45 -1.53 -9.92 -2.36
C ALA A 45 -1.00 -10.61 -3.62
N GLY A 46 -1.22 -11.92 -3.77
CA GLY A 46 -0.85 -12.66 -4.98
C GLY A 46 -1.60 -12.19 -6.23
N GLN A 47 -2.91 -11.94 -6.10
CA GLN A 47 -3.72 -11.39 -7.19
C GLN A 47 -3.25 -9.98 -7.60
N ALA A 48 -2.99 -9.11 -6.62
CA ALA A 48 -2.49 -7.76 -6.85
C ALA A 48 -1.11 -7.77 -7.54
N TYR A 49 -0.21 -8.66 -7.12
CA TYR A 49 1.08 -8.85 -7.78
C TYR A 49 0.93 -9.22 -9.25
N VAL A 50 0.10 -10.22 -9.58
CA VAL A 50 -0.10 -10.66 -10.97
C VAL A 50 -0.73 -9.55 -11.83
N ALA A 51 -1.65 -8.76 -11.26
CA ALA A 51 -2.29 -7.66 -11.96
C ALA A 51 -1.33 -6.49 -12.26
N LEU A 52 -0.38 -6.23 -11.36
CA LEU A 52 0.52 -5.07 -11.45
C LEU A 52 1.89 -5.38 -12.04
N ARG A 53 2.32 -6.66 -12.10
CA ARG A 53 3.69 -7.02 -12.52
C ARG A 53 4.13 -6.50 -13.89
N ILE A 54 3.17 -6.19 -14.78
CA ILE A 54 3.45 -5.68 -16.13
C ILE A 54 3.27 -4.16 -16.21
N SER A 55 2.21 -3.62 -15.58
CA SER A 55 1.83 -2.20 -15.68
C SER A 55 2.56 -1.31 -14.67
N ASP A 56 2.84 -1.83 -13.47
CA ASP A 56 3.56 -1.13 -12.40
C ASP A 56 4.40 -2.12 -11.58
N PRO A 57 5.62 -2.44 -12.05
CA PRO A 57 6.53 -3.36 -11.35
C PRO A 57 6.94 -2.86 -9.97
N ALA A 58 6.99 -1.53 -9.76
CA ALA A 58 7.35 -0.94 -8.48
C ALA A 58 6.25 -1.18 -7.44
N ALA A 59 4.97 -1.02 -7.82
CA ALA A 59 3.84 -1.39 -6.97
C ALA A 59 3.79 -2.91 -6.74
N ALA A 60 3.96 -3.71 -7.78
CA ALA A 60 3.95 -5.17 -7.69
C ALA A 60 4.96 -5.69 -6.66
N ARG A 61 6.19 -5.14 -6.65
CA ARG A 61 7.25 -5.53 -5.70
C ARG A 61 6.83 -5.39 -4.23
N ARG A 62 5.95 -4.43 -3.89
CA ARG A 62 5.50 -4.24 -2.51
C ARG A 62 4.61 -5.40 -2.04
N PHE A 63 3.76 -5.93 -2.91
CA PHE A 63 2.94 -7.11 -2.62
C PHE A 63 3.79 -8.38 -2.52
N ASP A 64 4.82 -8.51 -3.35
CA ASP A 64 5.77 -9.64 -3.27
C ASP A 64 6.57 -9.65 -1.96
N VAL A 65 7.04 -8.48 -1.50
CA VAL A 65 7.68 -8.33 -0.18
C VAL A 65 6.73 -8.71 0.96
N PHE A 66 5.45 -8.32 0.88
CA PHE A 66 4.44 -8.75 1.85
C PHE A 66 4.30 -10.28 1.87
N LEU A 67 4.16 -10.91 0.70
CA LEU A 67 4.05 -12.37 0.59
C LEU A 67 5.25 -13.08 1.22
N HIS A 68 6.47 -12.65 0.90
CA HIS A 68 7.70 -13.21 1.46
C HIS A 68 7.79 -13.06 2.98
N ARG A 69 7.28 -11.95 3.52
CA ARG A 69 7.24 -11.74 4.97
C ARG A 69 6.20 -12.63 5.63
N SER A 70 5.03 -12.76 5.04
CA SER A 70 3.92 -13.54 5.57
C SER A 70 4.21 -15.05 5.54
N THR A 71 4.85 -15.56 4.50
CA THR A 71 5.28 -16.97 4.44
C THR A 71 6.29 -17.31 5.54
N ARG A 72 7.24 -16.41 5.84
CA ARG A 72 8.15 -16.60 6.99
C ARG A 72 7.41 -16.59 8.33
N LYS A 73 6.36 -15.78 8.48
CA LYS A 73 5.50 -15.75 9.67
C LYS A 73 4.52 -16.93 9.76
N LEU A 74 4.42 -17.79 8.76
CA LEU A 74 3.57 -19.00 8.80
C LEU A 74 4.40 -20.28 8.91
N ALA A 75 5.71 -20.21 8.70
CA ALA A 75 6.63 -21.35 8.73
C ALA A 75 7.20 -21.67 10.13
N TRP A 76 6.59 -21.16 11.20
CA TRP A 76 6.96 -21.39 12.60
C TRP A 76 5.74 -21.94 13.36
#